data_AF-A0A976DY68-F1
#
_entry.id   AF-A0A976DY68-F1
#
_cell.length_a   1.000
_cell.length_b   1.000
_cell.length_c   1.000
_cell.angle_alpha   90.00
_cell.angle_beta   90.00
_cell.angle_gamma   90.00
#
_symmetry.space_group_name_H-M   'P 1'
#
loop_
_entity.id
_entity.type
_entity.pdbx_description
1 polymer ?
#
loop_
_entity_poly.entity_id
_entity_poly.type
_entity_poly.pdbx_seq_one_letter_code
_entity_poly.pdbx_strand_id
1 'polypeptide(L)' 'MTAVRAAFRQQAQACADLGSPLMARLMAGLAEALVPGDPVSDAVLGWAGDPRSGADSVPLRLAGGLHALVLSGQDPDLSG' A
#
# COMPACT_ATOMS: atom_id res chain seq x y z
N MET A 1 -6.04 -4.61 -15.74
CA MET A 1 -5.69 -3.93 -14.48
C MET A 1 -5.72 -4.98 -13.38
N THR A 2 -4.60 -5.29 -12.73
CA THR A 2 -4.55 -6.38 -11.74
C THR A 2 -5.43 -6.05 -10.52
N ALA A 3 -5.99 -7.08 -9.88
CA ALA A 3 -6.86 -6.93 -8.69
C ALA A 3 -6.19 -6.10 -7.58
N VAL A 4 -4.86 -6.23 -7.44
CA VAL A 4 -4.06 -5.50 -6.45
C VAL A 4 -4.09 -3.99 -6.71
N ARG A 5 -3.77 -3.52 -7.93
CA ARG A 5 -3.79 -2.08 -8.23
C ARG A 5 -5.17 -1.48 -8.03
N ALA A 6 -6.23 -2.23 -8.36
CA ALA A 6 -7.60 -1.79 -8.09
C ALA A 6 -7.86 -1.64 -6.58
N ALA A 7 -7.39 -2.59 -5.75
CA ALA A 7 -7.50 -2.50 -4.29
C ALA A 7 -6.78 -1.27 -3.72
N PHE A 8 -5.59 -0.92 -4.21
CA PHE A 8 -4.89 0.30 -3.81
C PHE A 8 -5.68 1.57 -4.17
N ARG A 9 -6.22 1.65 -5.40
CA ARG A 9 -7.04 2.82 -5.80
C ARG A 9 -8.34 2.92 -5.01
N GLN A 10 -8.99 1.79 -4.71
CA GLN A 10 -10.17 1.77 -3.83
C GLN A 10 -9.82 2.24 -2.41
N GLN A 11 -8.71 1.77 -1.86
CA GLN A 11 -8.25 2.21 -0.53
C GLN A 11 -7.89 3.70 -0.54
N ALA A 12 -7.30 4.22 -1.62
CA ALA A 12 -7.01 5.64 -1.78
C ALA A 12 -8.28 6.49 -1.68
N GLN A 13 -9.34 6.10 -2.38
CA GLN A 13 -10.64 6.77 -2.30
C GLN A 13 -11.21 6.70 -0.89
N ALA A 14 -11.21 5.52 -0.26
CA ALA A 14 -11.71 5.36 1.10
C ALA A 14 -10.95 6.25 2.10
N CYS A 15 -9.61 6.35 1.97
CA CYS A 15 -8.81 7.24 2.81
C CYS A 15 -9.15 8.71 2.57
N ALA A 16 -9.43 9.12 1.34
CA ALA A 16 -9.86 10.49 1.03
C ALA A 16 -11.22 10.81 1.68
N ASP A 17 -12.18 9.91 1.53
CA ASP A 17 -13.53 10.05 2.10
C ASP A 17 -13.51 10.12 3.64
N LEU A 18 -12.56 9.44 4.27
CA LEU A 18 -12.35 9.43 5.72
C LEU A 18 -11.48 10.59 6.23
N GLY A 19 -11.07 11.52 5.36
CA GLY A 19 -10.26 12.69 5.77
C GLY A 19 -8.80 12.36 6.08
N SER A 20 -8.25 11.31 5.46
CA SER A 20 -6.84 10.92 5.58
C SER A 20 -6.06 11.24 4.29
N PRO A 21 -5.68 12.52 4.06
CA PRO A 21 -5.09 12.96 2.80
C PRO A 21 -3.72 12.35 2.53
N LEU A 22 -2.92 12.10 3.58
CA LEU A 22 -1.62 11.44 3.45
C LEU A 22 -1.78 10.01 2.93
N MET A 23 -2.67 9.23 3.55
CA MET A 23 -2.91 7.84 3.16
C MET A 23 -3.55 7.75 1.78
N ALA A 24 -4.47 8.66 1.44
CA ALA A 24 -5.04 8.71 0.10
C ALA A 24 -3.97 8.87 -0.98
N ARG A 25 -3.03 9.81 -0.77
CA ARG A 25 -1.89 10.04 -1.67
C ARG A 25 -0.94 8.85 -1.70
N LEU A 26 -0.61 8.26 -0.55
CA LEU A 26 0.27 7.10 -0.46
C LEU A 26 -0.31 5.91 -1.24
N MET A 27 -1.58 5.58 -1.03
CA MET A 27 -2.24 4.47 -1.71
C MET A 27 -2.32 4.69 -3.22
N ALA A 28 -2.68 5.91 -3.66
CA ALA A 28 -2.70 6.26 -5.07
C ALA A 28 -1.30 6.19 -5.71
N GLY A 29 -0.28 6.68 -5.01
CA GLY A 29 1.12 6.62 -5.44
C GLY A 29 1.60 5.17 -5.59
N LEU A 30 1.37 4.32 -4.59
CA LEU A 30 1.74 2.90 -4.62
C LEU A 30 1.00 2.14 -5.73
N ALA A 31 -0.25 2.50 -6.04
CA ALA A 31 -1.00 1.89 -7.14
C ALA A 31 -0.30 2.05 -8.50
N GLU A 32 0.48 3.12 -8.69
CA GLU A 32 1.23 3.41 -9.91
C GLU A 32 2.71 3.00 -9.79
N ALA A 33 3.35 3.30 -8.66
CA ALA A 33 4.78 3.15 -8.46
C ALA A 33 5.25 1.69 -8.32
N LEU A 34 4.41 0.79 -7.80
CA LEU A 34 4.77 -0.62 -7.68
C LEU A 34 4.96 -1.21 -9.08
N VAL A 35 6.14 -1.75 -9.34
CA VAL A 35 6.50 -2.45 -10.59
C VAL A 35 7.25 -3.73 -10.23
N PRO A 36 7.06 -4.83 -10.98
CA PRO A 36 7.81 -6.06 -10.71
C PRO A 36 9.32 -5.83 -10.78
N GLY A 37 10.09 -6.54 -9.96
CA GLY A 37 11.56 -6.47 -9.96
C GLY A 37 12.23 -6.36 -8.60
N ASP A 38 11.47 -6.24 -7.52
CA ASP A 38 11.98 -6.34 -6.16
C ASP A 38 11.07 -7.25 -5.30
N PRO A 39 11.60 -7.86 -4.22
CA PRO A 39 10.84 -8.84 -3.43
C PRO A 39 9.52 -8.31 -2.85
N VAL A 40 9.44 -7.02 -2.53
CA VAL A 40 8.22 -6.42 -1.95
C VAL A 40 7.19 -6.21 -3.05
N SER A 41 7.61 -5.58 -4.16
CA SER A 41 6.71 -5.35 -5.30
C SER A 41 6.20 -6.64 -5.90
N ASP A 42 7.04 -7.66 -6.03
CA ASP A 42 6.67 -8.97 -6.56
C ASP A 42 5.67 -9.69 -5.63
N ALA A 43 5.89 -9.65 -4.31
CA ALA A 43 4.98 -10.23 -3.33
C ALA A 43 3.61 -9.52 -3.31
N VAL A 44 3.60 -8.19 -3.42
CA VAL A 44 2.37 -7.39 -3.41
C VAL A 44 1.61 -7.57 -4.71
N LEU A 45 2.27 -7.44 -5.87
CA LEU A 45 1.63 -7.53 -7.18
C LEU A 45 1.21 -8.98 -7.52
N GLY A 46 1.93 -9.97 -7.01
CA GLY A 46 1.66 -11.40 -7.16
C GLY A 46 0.72 -11.99 -6.11
N TRP A 47 0.06 -11.16 -5.29
CA TRP A 47 -0.80 -11.63 -4.20
C TRP A 47 -1.87 -12.60 -4.71
N ALA A 48 -1.84 -13.85 -4.23
CA ALA A 48 -2.74 -14.91 -4.68
C ALA A 48 -4.15 -14.85 -4.07
N GLY A 49 -4.32 -14.14 -2.95
CA GLY A 49 -5.59 -13.94 -2.26
C GLY A 49 -6.42 -12.77 -2.80
N ASP A 50 -7.37 -12.30 -1.99
CA ASP A 50 -8.21 -11.14 -2.34
C ASP A 50 -7.63 -9.87 -1.71
N PRO A 51 -6.93 -9.00 -2.48
CA PRO A 51 -6.18 -7.88 -1.93
C PRO A 51 -7.05 -6.75 -1.35
N ARG A 52 -8.37 -6.79 -1.57
CA ARG A 52 -9.29 -5.72 -1.16
C ARG A 52 -9.32 -5.53 0.35
N SER A 53 -9.64 -4.31 0.77
CA SER A 53 -9.73 -3.90 2.17
C SER A 53 -10.73 -4.72 3.00
N GLY A 54 -11.78 -5.26 2.37
CA GLY A 54 -12.77 -6.13 3.03
C GLY A 54 -12.33 -7.59 3.17
N ALA A 55 -11.14 -7.96 2.69
CA ALA A 55 -10.58 -9.31 2.77
C ALA A 55 -9.13 -9.22 3.27
N ASP A 56 -8.15 -9.37 2.38
CA ASP A 56 -6.75 -9.36 2.81
C ASP A 56 -6.23 -7.96 3.15
N SER A 57 -6.82 -6.89 2.63
CA SER A 57 -6.39 -5.53 2.97
C SER A 57 -4.90 -5.28 2.71
N VAL A 58 -4.39 -5.84 1.60
CA VAL A 58 -2.99 -5.73 1.19
C VAL A 58 -2.47 -4.28 1.19
N PRO A 59 -3.22 -3.27 0.70
CA PRO A 59 -2.77 -1.88 0.74
C PRO A 59 -2.46 -1.37 2.16
N LEU A 60 -3.33 -1.68 3.12
CA LEU A 60 -3.16 -1.26 4.52
C LEU A 60 -2.09 -2.08 5.24
N ARG A 61 -1.93 -3.37 4.91
CA ARG A 61 -0.80 -4.17 5.45
C ARG A 61 0.54 -3.61 5.01
N LEU A 62 0.69 -3.24 3.73
CA LEU A 62 1.91 -2.62 3.22
C LEU A 62 2.19 -1.29 3.94
N ALA A 63 1.18 -0.42 4.06
CA ALA A 63 1.33 0.84 4.78
C ALA A 63 1.69 0.64 6.27
N GLY A 64 1.09 -0.34 6.93
CA GLY A 64 1.43 -0.72 8.30
C GLY A 64 2.88 -1.19 8.43
N GLY A 65 3.38 -1.95 7.46
CA GLY A 65 4.79 -2.36 7.40
C GLY A 65 5.74 -1.17 7.26
N LEU A 66 5.44 -0.24 6.35
CA LEU A 66 6.22 1.00 6.19
C LEU A 66 6.21 1.83 7.47
N HIS A 67 5.05 1.97 8.11
CA HIS A 67 4.93 2.70 9.37
C HIS A 67 5.74 2.04 10.49
N ALA A 68 5.74 0.70 10.57
CA ALA A 68 6.54 -0.03 11.54
C ALA A 68 8.05 0.19 11.36
N LEU A 69 8.54 0.27 10.11
CA LEU A 69 9.95 0.60 9.81
C LEU A 69 10.32 2.01 10.27
N VAL A 70 9.42 2.98 10.10
CA VAL A 70 9.61 4.35 10.61
C VAL A 70 9.68 4.34 12.14
N LEU A 71 8.74 3.65 12.81
CA LEU A 71 8.71 3.58 14.27
C LEU A 71 9.91 2.83 14.85
N SER A 72 10.43 1.81 14.16
CA SER A 72 11.59 1.04 14.61
C SER A 72 12.93 1.71 14.28
N GLY A 73 12.94 2.75 13.46
CA GLY A 73 14.16 3.41 12.99
C GLY A 73 15.04 2.52 12.13
N GLN A 74 14.49 1.45 11.54
CA GLN A 74 15.25 0.51 10.72
C GLN A 74 15.53 1.03 9.31
N ASP A 75 14.80 2.07 8.89
CA ASP A 75 15.02 2.77 7.64
C ASP A 75 14.94 4.29 7.89
N PRO A 76 16.09 4.95 8.09
CA PRO A 76 16.14 6.39 8.35
C PRO A 76 15.53 7.23 7.22
N ASP A 77 15.62 6.77 5.97
CA ASP A 77 15.18 7.51 4.79
C ASP A 77 13.64 7.59 4.72
N LEU A 78 12.92 6.69 5.41
CA LEU A 78 11.45 6.72 5.51
C LEU A 78 10.92 7.73 6.54
N SER A 79 11.77 8.25 7.42
CA SER A 79 11.35 9.13 8.54
C SER A 79 11.43 10.63 8.23
N GLY A 80 11.93 11.00 7.04
CA GLY A 80 12.27 12.37 6.63
C GLY A 80 11.13 13.24 6.12
#